data_AF-A0A964PPY9-F1
#
_entry.id   AF-A0A964PPY9-F1
#
_cell.length_a   1.000
_cell.length_b   1.000
_cell.length_c   1.000
_cell.angle_alpha   90.00
_cell.angle_beta   90.00
_cell.angle_gamma   90.00
#
_symmetry.space_group_name_H-M   'P 1'
#
loop_
_entity.id
_entity.type
_entity.pdbx_description
1 polymer ?
#
loop_
_entity_poly.entity_id
_entity_poly.type
_entity_poly.pdbx_seq_one_letter_code
_entity_poly.pdbx_strand_id
1 'polypeptide(L)'
;MDSESPIEIRLPDDLDFADLKLARDPNTGDLSFDWAALERICEASGLDLSVLEKDEDNVSELIIEWYAVHRARDGAPDPVQEALIAEAAEDP
;
A
#
# COMPACT_ATOMS: atom_id res chain seq x y z
N MET A 1 13.56 18.53 6.39
CA MET A 1 13.07 17.28 5.79
C MET A 1 12.11 16.75 6.81
N ASP A 2 10.87 17.13 6.59
CA ASP A 2 9.74 16.96 7.49
C ASP A 2 9.69 15.50 7.93
N SER A 3 9.76 15.29 9.24
CA SER A 3 9.62 13.95 9.83
C SER A 3 8.14 13.60 9.80
N GLU A 4 7.64 13.24 8.62
CA GLU A 4 6.41 12.48 8.49
C GLU A 4 6.61 11.19 9.28
N SER A 5 5.85 11.06 10.36
CA SER A 5 5.95 9.89 11.22
C SER A 5 5.43 8.70 10.41
N PRO A 6 6.21 7.61 10.24
CA PRO A 6 5.77 6.50 9.41
C PRO A 6 4.47 5.93 9.96
N ILE A 7 3.51 5.66 9.08
CA ILE A 7 2.26 4.99 9.44
C ILE A 7 2.63 3.60 9.98
N GLU A 8 2.48 3.39 11.28
CA GLU A 8 2.72 2.07 11.88
C GLU A 8 1.53 1.15 11.58
N ILE A 9 1.72 0.23 10.64
CA ILE A 9 0.72 -0.76 10.27
C ILE A 9 0.94 -2.11 10.96
N ARG A 10 -0.17 -2.78 11.28
CA ARG A 10 -0.22 -4.18 11.71
C ARG A 10 -0.97 -4.98 10.66
N LEU A 11 -0.25 -5.94 10.07
CA LEU A 11 -0.82 -6.84 9.08
C LEU A 11 -1.47 -8.05 9.77
N PRO A 12 -2.74 -8.36 9.49
CA PRO A 12 -3.36 -9.62 9.89
C PRO A 12 -2.57 -10.81 9.33
N ASP A 13 -2.48 -11.91 10.08
CA ASP A 13 -1.75 -13.12 9.65
C ASP A 13 -2.42 -13.82 8.45
N ASP A 14 -3.71 -13.56 8.21
CA ASP A 14 -4.53 -14.16 7.18
C ASP A 14 -4.82 -13.20 6.01
N LEU A 15 -4.05 -12.11 5.88
CA LEU A 15 -4.15 -11.14 4.80
C LEU A 15 -2.85 -11.12 3.99
N ASP A 16 -2.94 -11.38 2.68
CA ASP A 16 -1.81 -11.32 1.75
C ASP A 16 -1.88 -10.06 0.90
N PHE A 17 -0.74 -9.57 0.41
CA PHE A 17 -0.72 -8.40 -0.48
C PHE A 17 -1.56 -8.60 -1.74
N ALA A 18 -1.68 -9.83 -2.25
CA ALA A 18 -2.55 -10.14 -3.38
C ALA A 18 -4.04 -9.83 -3.12
N ASP A 19 -4.48 -9.78 -1.86
CA ASP A 19 -5.85 -9.40 -1.50
C ASP A 19 -6.14 -7.91 -1.74
N LEU A 20 -5.10 -7.07 -1.82
CA LEU A 20 -5.23 -5.67 -2.24
C LEU A 20 -5.74 -5.55 -3.68
N LYS A 21 -5.52 -6.58 -4.52
CA LYS A 21 -5.87 -6.57 -5.94
C LYS A 21 -5.40 -5.29 -6.65
N LEU A 22 -4.16 -4.88 -6.34
CA LEU A 22 -3.58 -3.67 -6.89
C LEU A 22 -3.52 -3.79 -8.41
N ALA A 23 -4.13 -2.83 -9.10
CA ALA A 23 -4.18 -2.77 -10.55
C ALA A 23 -4.01 -1.34 -11.02
N ARG A 24 -3.25 -1.17 -12.09
CA ARG A 24 -3.08 0.12 -12.77
C ARG A 24 -3.87 0.12 -14.07
N ASP A 25 -4.69 1.13 -14.29
CA ASP A 25 -5.40 1.32 -15.56
C ASP A 25 -4.37 1.62 -16.66
N PRO A 26 -4.33 0.84 -17.75
CA PRO A 26 -3.32 1.02 -18.80
C PRO A 26 -3.58 2.24 -19.71
N ASN A 27 -4.76 2.84 -19.65
CA ASN A 27 -5.15 3.99 -20.45
C ASN A 27 -4.97 5.31 -19.69
N THR A 28 -5.34 5.34 -18.41
CA THR A 28 -5.27 6.56 -17.58
C THR A 28 -4.05 6.58 -16.67
N GLY A 29 -3.50 5.43 -16.32
CA GLY A 29 -2.43 5.29 -15.34
C GLY A 29 -2.93 5.27 -13.88
N ASP A 30 -4.23 5.40 -13.66
CA ASP A 30 -4.84 5.43 -12.32
C ASP A 30 -4.66 4.10 -11.61
N LEU A 31 -4.46 4.16 -10.28
CA LEU A 31 -4.40 2.99 -9.43
C LEU A 31 -5.78 2.63 -8.90
N SER A 32 -6.04 1.33 -8.84
CA SER A 32 -7.24 0.73 -8.26
C SER A 32 -6.85 -0.41 -7.34
N PHE A 33 -7.59 -0.56 -6.24
CA PHE A 33 -7.31 -1.52 -5.19
C PHE A 33 -8.58 -1.82 -4.38
N ASP A 34 -8.56 -2.92 -3.63
CA ASP A 34 -9.66 -3.39 -2.80
C ASP A 34 -9.63 -2.72 -1.42
N TRP A 35 -10.56 -1.79 -1.19
CA TRP A 35 -10.71 -1.08 0.09
C TRP A 35 -10.96 -2.02 1.28
N ALA A 36 -11.54 -3.20 1.05
CA ALA A 36 -11.75 -4.17 2.12
C ALA A 36 -10.42 -4.65 2.72
N ALA A 37 -9.35 -4.74 1.93
CA ALA A 37 -8.04 -5.11 2.43
C ALA A 37 -7.44 -4.01 3.32
N LEU A 38 -7.58 -2.74 2.90
CA LEU A 38 -7.13 -1.58 3.67
C LEU A 38 -7.89 -1.45 5.00
N GLU A 39 -9.20 -1.66 4.99
CA GLU A 39 -10.04 -1.64 6.19
C GLU A 39 -9.57 -2.67 7.23
N ARG A 40 -9.20 -3.87 6.79
CA ARG A 40 -8.67 -4.91 7.68
C ARG A 40 -7.34 -4.53 8.30
N ILE A 41 -6.46 -3.87 7.55
CA ILE A 41 -5.19 -3.35 8.08
C ILE A 41 -5.47 -2.23 9.08
N CYS A 42 -6.38 -1.30 8.77
CA CYS A 42 -6.78 -0.24 9.68
C CYS A 42 -7.32 -0.82 11.00
N GLU A 43 -8.22 -1.79 10.95
CA GLU A 43 -8.78 -2.45 12.14
C GLU A 43 -7.68 -3.12 12.98
N ALA A 44 -6.76 -3.86 12.35
CA ALA A 44 -5.65 -4.52 13.03
C ALA A 44 -4.63 -3.52 13.62
N SER A 45 -4.46 -2.37 12.98
CA SER A 45 -3.54 -1.30 13.38
C SER A 45 -4.15 -0.33 14.40
N GLY A 46 -5.48 -0.36 14.58
CA GLY A 46 -6.21 0.65 15.36
C GLY A 46 -6.25 2.02 14.68
N LEU A 47 -6.12 2.06 13.35
CA LEU A 47 -6.21 3.26 12.54
C LEU A 47 -7.66 3.47 12.09
N ASP A 48 -8.08 4.73 12.02
CA ASP A 48 -9.40 5.09 11.48
C ASP A 48 -9.32 5.15 9.95
N LEU A 49 -10.19 4.40 9.26
CA LEU A 49 -10.22 4.35 7.79
C LEU A 49 -10.39 5.74 7.16
N SER A 50 -11.06 6.67 7.86
CA SER A 50 -11.24 8.04 7.37
C SER A 50 -9.94 8.84 7.27
N VAL A 51 -8.83 8.38 7.87
CA VAL A 51 -7.50 8.97 7.67
C VAL A 51 -7.01 8.70 6.26
N LEU A 52 -7.29 7.50 5.73
CA LEU A 52 -6.96 7.12 4.36
C LEU A 52 -7.88 7.79 3.34
N GLU A 53 -9.18 7.89 3.64
CA GLU A 53 -10.14 8.53 2.71
C GLU A 53 -9.93 10.04 2.55
N LYS A 54 -9.30 10.69 3.54
CA LYS A 54 -9.04 12.14 3.51
C LYS A 54 -7.82 12.52 2.68
N ASP A 55 -6.91 11.59 2.47
CA ASP A 55 -5.61 11.87 1.88
C ASP A 55 -5.10 10.66 1.09
N GLU A 56 -4.97 10.83 -0.22
CA GLU A 56 -4.46 9.79 -1.13
C GLU A 56 -2.99 9.46 -0.85
N ASP A 57 -2.23 10.39 -0.25
CA ASP A 57 -0.84 10.15 0.14
C ASP A 57 -0.77 9.12 1.28
N ASN A 58 -1.71 9.17 2.24
CA ASN A 58 -1.79 8.16 3.32
C ASN A 58 -2.07 6.76 2.78
N VAL A 59 -2.92 6.65 1.75
CA VAL A 59 -3.19 5.35 1.09
C VAL A 59 -1.92 4.83 0.42
N SER A 60 -1.23 5.71 -0.31
CA SER A 60 -0.01 5.37 -1.02
C SER A 60 1.10 4.92 -0.06
N GLU A 61 1.32 5.65 1.03
CA GLU A 61 2.27 5.27 2.09
C GLU A 61 1.94 3.93 2.72
N LEU A 62 0.66 3.68 3.03
CA LEU A 62 0.23 2.40 3.58
C LEU A 62 0.53 1.24 2.63
N ILE A 63 0.23 1.39 1.34
CA ILE A 63 0.50 0.34 0.33
C ILE A 63 2.01 0.10 0.19
N ILE A 64 2.83 1.15 0.23
CA ILE A 64 4.29 1.06 0.19
C ILE A 64 4.81 0.29 1.41
N GLU A 65 4.40 0.66 2.62
CA GLU A 65 4.85 -0.01 3.85
C GLU A 65 4.36 -1.46 3.90
N TRP A 66 3.12 -1.72 3.51
CA TRP A 66 2.59 -3.08 3.43
C TRP A 66 3.42 -3.92 2.45
N TYR A 67 3.72 -3.38 1.27
CA TYR A 67 4.53 -4.11 0.30
C TYR A 67 5.95 -4.38 0.80
N ALA A 68 6.57 -3.42 1.48
CA ALA A 68 7.90 -3.62 2.08
C ALA A 68 7.89 -4.78 3.09
N VAL A 69 6.88 -4.84 3.97
CA VAL A 69 6.71 -5.94 4.94
C VAL A 69 6.42 -7.26 4.23
N HIS A 70 5.58 -7.26 3.19
CA HIS A 70 5.28 -8.45 2.37
C HIS A 70 6.54 -9.04 1.75
N ARG A 71 7.38 -8.20 1.13
CA ARG A 71 8.65 -8.62 0.53
C ARG A 71 9.67 -9.08 1.57
N ALA A 72 9.70 -8.46 2.76
CA ALA A 72 10.54 -8.89 3.88
C ALA A 72 10.14 -10.27 4.44
N ARG A 73 8.90 -10.71 4.20
CA ARG A 73 8.37 -12.03 4.58
C ARG A 73 8.46 -13.07 3.44
N ASP A 74 9.33 -12.84 2.45
CA ASP A 74 9.46 -13.66 1.23
C ASP A 74 8.17 -13.72 0.38
N GLY A 75 7.29 -12.72 0.54
CA GLY A 75 6.08 -12.58 -0.26
C GLY A 75 6.39 -12.40 -1.75
N ALA A 76 5.50 -12.91 -2.61
CA ALA A 76 5.65 -12.84 -4.05
C ALA A 76 5.69 -11.37 -4.54
N PRO A 77 6.56 -11.02 -5.50
CA PRO A 77 6.62 -9.67 -6.04
C PRO A 77 5.30 -9.33 -6.76
N ASP A 78 4.80 -8.11 -6.53
CA ASP A 78 3.63 -7.59 -7.22
C ASP A 78 4.07 -6.76 -8.44
N PRO A 79 3.61 -7.08 -9.66
CA PRO A 79 4.09 -6.42 -10.87
C PRO A 79 3.73 -4.93 -10.94
N VAL A 80 2.62 -4.50 -10.33
CA VAL A 80 2.21 -3.09 -10.36
C VAL A 80 3.08 -2.30 -9.39
N GLN A 81 3.25 -2.80 -8.17
CA GLN A 81 4.06 -2.11 -7.17
C GLN A 81 5.56 -2.08 -7.54
N GLU A 82 6.10 -3.16 -8.11
CA GLU A 82 7.49 -3.16 -8.62
C GLU A 82 7.68 -2.13 -9.75
N ALA A 83 6.68 -1.97 -10.63
CA ALA A 83 6.73 -0.96 -11.68
C ALA A 83 6.73 0.46 -11.11
N LEU A 84 5.89 0.74 -10.10
CA LEU A 84 5.85 2.04 -9.43
C LEU A 84 7.17 2.36 -8.71
N ILE A 85 7.78 1.38 -8.03
CA ILE A 85 9.09 1.54 -7.38
C ILE A 85 10.19 1.83 -8.41
N ALA A 86 10.17 1.13 -9.55
CA ALA A 86 11.13 1.38 -10.63
C ALA A 86 10.96 2.80 -11.20
N GLU A 87 9.73 3.23 -11.48
CA GLU A 87 9.42 4.59 -11.96
C GLU A 87 9.93 5.67 -10.99
N ALA A 88 9.70 5.51 -9.69
CA ALA A 88 10.18 6.44 -8.67
C ALA A 88 11.71 6.49 -8.55
N ALA A 89 12.41 5.39 -8.86
CA ALA A 89 13.87 5.35 -8.87
C ALA A 89 14.48 5.98 -10.13
N GLU A 90 13.71 6.11 -11.21
CA GLU A 90 14.13 6.67 -12.49
C GLU A 90 13.93 8.19 -12.60
N ASP A 91 13.24 8.83 -11.64
CA ASP A 91 13.00 10.29 -11.58
C ASP A 91 13.95 10.96 -10.54
N PRO A 92 15.09 11.55 -10.96
CA PRO A 92 16.16 12.05 -10.07
C PRO A 92 15.99 13.46 -9.51
#